data_AF-A0A9Q3GL14-F1
#
_entry.id   AF-A0A9Q3GL14-F1
#
_cell.length_a   1.000
_cell.length_b   1.000
_cell.length_c   1.000
_cell.angle_alpha   90.00
_cell.angle_beta   90.00
_cell.angle_gamma   90.00
#
_symmetry.space_group_name_H-M   'P 1'
#
loop_
_entity.id
_entity.type
_entity.pdbx_description
1 polymer ?
#
loop_
_entity_poly.entity_id
_entity_poly.type
_entity_poly.pdbx_seq_one_letter_code
_entity_poly.pdbx_strand_id
1 'polypeptide(L)'
;MKEKLIDLLFKYKNAFATDKKPLGAIIGHQVDIILNVEKPYPLLLRRPAYPASPKAREATGTHLRINEPWCPVIITCNNGK
;
A
#
# COMPACT_ATOMS: atom_id res chain seq x y z
N MET A 1 10.41 20.28 31.26
CA MET A 1 9.58 20.26 30.03
C MET A 1 9.86 19.03 29.16
N LYS A 2 11.12 18.60 28.99
CA LYS A 2 11.50 17.40 28.22
C LYS A 2 10.92 16.07 28.77
N GLU A 3 10.87 15.91 30.09
CA GLU A 3 10.37 14.68 30.74
C GLU A 3 8.91 14.38 30.37
N LYS A 4 8.03 15.38 30.48
CA LYS A 4 6.62 15.26 30.10
C LYS A 4 6.40 14.88 28.63
N LEU A 5 7.28 15.34 27.74
CA LEU A 5 7.22 14.98 26.32
C LEU A 5 7.59 13.51 26.11
N ILE A 6 8.64 13.04 26.77
CA ILE A 6 9.08 11.64 26.70
C ILE A 6 7.99 10.71 27.22
N ASP A 7 7.36 11.04 28.36
CA ASP A 7 6.25 10.27 28.91
C ASP A 7 5.09 10.14 27.93
N LEU A 8 4.79 11.22 27.21
CA LEU A 8 3.70 11.27 26.24
C LEU A 8 4.02 10.43 24.99
N LEU A 9 5.27 10.48 24.50
CA LEU A 9 5.73 9.64 23.39
C LEU A 9 5.69 8.15 23.74
N PHE A 10 6.12 7.78 24.95
CA PHE A 10 6.04 6.40 25.42
C PHE A 10 4.60 5.92 25.61
N LYS A 11 3.74 6.78 26.17
CA LYS A 11 2.31 6.50 26.36
C LYS A 11 1.62 6.15 25.03
N TYR A 12 1.94 6.88 23.96
CA TYR A 12 1.33 6.70 22.64
C TYR A 12 2.23 5.98 21.63
N LYS A 13 3.21 5.18 22.08
CA LYS A 13 4.16 4.49 21.20
C LYS A 13 3.52 3.70 20.04
N ASN A 14 2.31 3.16 20.27
CA ASN A 14 1.58 2.36 19.28
C ASN A 14 0.91 3.21 18.19
N ALA A 15 0.78 4.53 18.39
CA ALA A 15 0.26 5.46 17.40
C ALA A 15 1.33 5.85 16.36
N PHE A 16 2.59 5.52 16.61
CA PHE A 16 3.70 5.82 15.71
C PHE A 16 4.05 4.60 14.86
N ALA A 17 4.45 4.87 13.62
CA ALA A 17 5.04 3.89 12.74
C ALA A 17 6.39 3.45 13.30
N THR A 18 6.69 2.17 13.20
CA THR A 18 8.05 1.64 13.43
C THR A 18 8.42 0.72 12.29
N ASP A 19 9.71 0.42 12.13
CA ASP A 19 10.19 -0.50 11.07
C ASP A 19 9.56 -1.90 11.15
N LYS A 20 8.96 -2.25 12.30
CA LYS A 20 8.24 -3.53 12.51
C LYS A 20 6.72 -3.41 12.38
N LYS A 21 6.19 -2.18 12.42
CA LYS A 21 4.75 -1.86 12.34
C LYS A 21 4.58 -0.63 11.45
N PRO A 22 4.50 -0.83 10.13
CA PRO A 22 4.36 0.26 9.16
C PRO A 22 3.00 0.95 9.26
N LEU A 23 2.94 2.18 8.75
CA LEU A 23 1.68 2.91 8.52
C LEU A 23 0.88 2.16 7.45
N GLY A 24 -0.16 1.43 7.86
CA GLY A 24 -0.97 0.63 6.94
C GLY A 24 -1.21 -0.80 7.39
N ALA A 25 -0.60 -1.25 8.49
CA ALA A 25 -0.96 -2.51 9.15
C ALA A 25 -2.31 -2.42 9.92
N ILE A 26 -3.31 -1.78 9.31
CA ILE A 26 -4.67 -1.63 9.86
C ILE A 26 -5.47 -2.85 9.41
N ILE A 27 -5.67 -3.78 10.34
CA ILE A 27 -6.48 -4.98 10.11
C ILE A 27 -7.92 -4.54 9.81
N GLY A 28 -8.47 -4.96 8.67
CA GLY A 28 -9.86 -4.67 8.28
C GLY A 28 -10.05 -3.49 7.32
N HIS A 29 -9.00 -2.77 6.92
CA HIS A 29 -9.08 -1.76 5.85
C HIS A 29 -8.82 -2.37 4.47
N GLN A 30 -9.53 -3.46 4.14
CA GLN A 30 -9.50 -4.00 2.78
C GLN A 30 -10.36 -3.12 1.88
N VAL A 31 -9.79 -2.70 0.76
CA VAL A 31 -10.48 -1.89 -0.25
C VAL A 31 -10.88 -2.82 -1.39
N ASP A 32 -12.18 -2.97 -1.59
CA ASP A 32 -12.75 -3.61 -2.79
C ASP A 32 -12.98 -2.52 -3.84
N ILE A 33 -12.26 -2.62 -4.95
CA ILE A 33 -12.37 -1.70 -6.07
C ILE A 33 -13.21 -2.37 -7.14
N ILE A 34 -14.48 -1.95 -7.24
CA ILE A 34 -15.40 -2.43 -8.28
C ILE A 34 -15.30 -1.50 -9.48
N LEU A 35 -14.86 -2.05 -10.61
CA LEU A 35 -14.83 -1.31 -11.87
C LEU A 35 -16.23 -1.23 -12.48
N ASN A 36 -16.67 -0.02 -12.81
CA ASN A 36 -17.96 0.24 -13.48
C ASN A 36 -17.94 -0.09 -14.99
N VAL A 37 -16.98 -0.90 -15.43
CA VAL A 37 -16.84 -1.32 -16.83
C VAL A 37 -16.92 -2.83 -16.89
N GLU A 38 -17.64 -3.32 -17.89
CA GLU A 38 -17.70 -4.74 -18.19
C GLU A 38 -16.44 -5.19 -18.94
N LYS A 39 -16.15 -6.49 -18.90
CA LYS A 39 -15.03 -7.04 -19.69
C LYS A 39 -15.38 -6.97 -21.19
N PRO A 40 -14.42 -6.65 -22.07
CA PRO A 40 -12.99 -6.47 -21.83
C PRO A 40 -12.59 -5.09 -21.27
N TYR A 41 -11.68 -5.08 -20.27
CA TYR A 41 -11.15 -3.84 -19.70
C TYR A 41 -10.60 -2.88 -20.78
N PRO A 42 -10.81 -1.56 -20.63
CA PRO A 42 -10.25 -0.55 -21.52
C PRO A 42 -8.76 -0.74 -21.76
N LEU A 43 -8.32 -0.50 -23.00
CA LEU A 43 -6.90 -0.67 -23.40
C LEU A 43 -5.93 0.11 -22.52
N LEU A 44 -6.36 1.23 -21.92
CA LEU A 44 -5.56 2.04 -21.00
C LEU A 44 -5.09 1.26 -19.76
N LEU A 45 -5.91 0.33 -19.26
CA LEU A 45 -5.58 -0.53 -18.11
C LEU A 45 -4.69 -1.72 -18.48
N ARG A 46 -4.55 -2.02 -19.78
CA ARG A 46 -3.78 -3.17 -20.29
C ARG A 46 -2.34 -2.81 -20.64
N ARG A 47 -1.96 -1.53 -20.56
CA ARG A 47 -0.62 -1.11 -20.96
C ARG A 47 0.40 -1.68 -19.97
N PRO A 48 1.45 -2.38 -20.43
CA PRO A 48 2.52 -2.76 -19.53
C PRO A 48 3.16 -1.50 -18.96
N ALA A 49 3.65 -1.58 -17.73
CA ALA A 49 4.46 -0.51 -17.17
C ALA A 49 5.63 -0.22 -18.12
N TYR A 50 5.89 1.06 -18.37
CA TYR A 50 7.08 1.45 -19.12
C TYR A 50 8.34 0.95 -18.40
N PRO A 51 9.37 0.52 -19.14
CA PRO A 51 10.60 0.06 -18.53
C PRO A 51 11.22 1.21 -17.71
N ALA A 52 11.42 0.95 -16.41
CA ALA A 52 12.09 1.90 -15.54
C ALA A 52 13.58 2.03 -15.93
N SER A 53 14.17 3.21 -15.69
CA SER A 53 15.60 3.40 -15.88
C SER A 53 16.42 2.48 -14.96
N PRO A 54 17.66 2.09 -15.31
CA PRO A 54 18.47 1.19 -14.48
C PRO A 54 18.61 1.66 -13.03
N LYS A 55 18.86 2.97 -12.85
CA LYS A 55 18.95 3.62 -11.53
C LYS A 55 17.63 3.59 -10.77
N ALA A 56 16.51 3.86 -11.46
CA ALA A 56 15.18 3.79 -10.84
C ALA A 56 14.80 2.37 -10.44
N ARG A 57 15.18 1.37 -11.25
CA ARG A 57 14.93 -0.04 -10.97
C ARG A 57 15.73 -0.53 -9.76
N GLU A 58 16.98 -0.11 -9.62
CA GLU A 58 17.80 -0.43 -8.44
C GLU A 58 17.22 0.19 -7.16
N ALA A 59 16.85 1.47 -7.20
CA ALA A 59 16.23 2.16 -6.08
C ALA A 59 14.85 1.59 -5.71
N THR A 60 14.06 1.14 -6.69
CA THR A 60 12.72 0.57 -6.42
C THR A 60 12.81 -0.88 -5.95
N GLY A 61 13.82 -1.63 -6.41
CA GLY A 61 14.00 -3.04 -6.06
C GLY A 61 14.23 -3.29 -4.58
N THR A 62 14.81 -2.33 -3.85
CA THR A 62 14.98 -2.41 -2.39
C THR A 62 13.65 -2.35 -1.64
N HIS A 63 12.74 -1.48 -2.07
CA HIS A 63 11.42 -1.32 -1.44
C HIS A 63 10.43 -2.43 -1.79
N LEU A 64 10.51 -2.98 -3.01
CA LEU A 64 9.65 -4.09 -3.44
C LEU A 64 9.98 -5.43 -2.75
N ARG A 65 11.20 -5.58 -2.21
CA ARG A 65 11.63 -6.79 -1.49
C ARG A 65 11.22 -6.82 -0.01
N ILE A 66 10.66 -5.73 0.51
CA ILE A 66 10.12 -5.70 1.86
C ILE A 66 8.83 -6.54 1.84
N ASN A 67 8.93 -7.77 2.35
CA ASN A 67 7.83 -8.72 2.53
C ASN A 67 6.88 -8.24 3.66
N GLU A 68 6.40 -7.02 3.56
CA GLU A 68 5.24 -6.60 4.33
C GLU A 68 3.99 -7.17 3.66
N PRO A 69 3.01 -7.70 4.42
CA PRO A 69 1.72 -8.06 3.85
C PRO A 69 1.03 -6.76 3.46
N TRP A 70 1.29 -6.30 2.23
CA TRP A 70 0.49 -5.27 1.58
C TRP A 70 -0.96 -5.73 1.67
N CYS A 71 -1.84 -4.90 2.24
CA CYS A 71 -3.26 -5.20 2.28
C CYS A 71 -3.69 -5.53 0.84
N PRO A 72 -4.22 -6.73 0.56
CA PRO A 72 -4.56 -7.11 -0.80
C PRO A 72 -5.67 -6.19 -1.30
N VAL A 73 -5.38 -5.42 -2.35
CA VAL A 73 -6.40 -4.69 -3.09
C VAL A 73 -7.05 -5.69 -4.03
N ILE A 74 -8.32 -6.00 -3.78
CA ILE A 74 -9.09 -6.88 -4.67
C ILE A 74 -9.76 -5.96 -5.70
N ILE A 75 -9.47 -6.21 -6.98
CA ILE A 75 -10.10 -5.49 -8.09
C ILE A 75 -11.09 -6.46 -8.74
N THR A 76 -12.37 -6.12 -8.65
CA THR A 76 -13.46 -6.90 -9.24
C THR A 76 -14.15 -6.10 -10.35
N CYS A 77 -14.77 -6.80 -11.31
CA CYS A 77 -15.61 -6.16 -12.31
C CYS A 77 -17.08 -6.29 -11.90
N ASN A 78 -17.86 -5.24 -12.16
CA ASN A 78 -19.32 -5.34 -12.03
C ASN A 78 -19.81 -6.28 -13.14
N ASN A 79 -20.25 -7.49 -12.78
CA ASN A 79 -20.93 -8.39 -13.71
C ASN A 79 -22.36 -7.88 -13.85
N GLY A 80 -22.58 -6.99 -14.83
CA GLY A 80 -23.92 -6.57 -15.22
C GLY A 80 -24.82 -7.79 -15.38
N LYS A 81 -25.98 -7.76 -14.70
CA LYS A 81 -27.12 -8.59 -15.07
C LYS A 81 -27.82 -7.93 -16.25
#